data_AF-A0A7S1E5X3-F1
#
_entry.id   AF-A0A7S1E5X3-F1
#
_cell.length_a   1.000
_cell.length_b   1.000
_cell.length_c   1.000
_cell.angle_alpha   90.00
_cell.angle_beta   90.00
_cell.angle_gamma   90.00
#
_symmetry.space_group_name_H-M   'P 1'
#
loop_
_entity.id
_entity.type
_entity.pdbx_description
1 polymer ?
#
loop_
_entity_poly.entity_id
_entity_poly.type
_entity_poly.pdbx_seq_one_letter_code
_entity_poly.pdbx_strand_id
1 'polypeptide(L)'
;HEKAYQKFVTEILVRDPNGVLAVFGDMMRGQIVMPAEQMTDGNDLKLYENFSDVAQRIGVYTAIDYADILEHLIKKWDLEHLEGLNAEGEKERDYLCKLPTRYRKLAERSMNKAKKASDDKPTLKQFSWIQGRSA
;
A
#
# COMPACT_ATOMS: atom_id res chain seq x y z
N HIS A 1 10.26 -13.80 6.92
CA HIS A 1 10.31 -13.27 5.53
C HIS A 1 10.63 -11.79 5.50
N GLU A 2 9.76 -10.91 6.00
CA GLU A 2 9.97 -9.45 6.03
C GLU A 2 11.39 -9.04 6.47
N LYS A 3 11.84 -9.45 7.67
CA LYS A 3 13.17 -9.12 8.20
C LYS A 3 14.32 -9.53 7.27
N ALA A 4 14.17 -10.64 6.54
CA ALA A 4 15.20 -11.09 5.60
C ALA A 4 15.27 -10.17 4.38
N TYR A 5 14.12 -9.82 3.79
CA TYR A 5 14.05 -8.88 2.66
C TYR A 5 14.50 -7.48 3.06
N GLN A 6 14.11 -7.00 4.24
CA GLN A 6 14.62 -5.73 4.78
C GLN A 6 16.14 -5.73 4.87
N LYS A 7 16.75 -6.83 5.33
CA LYS A 7 18.20 -6.98 5.42
C LYS A 7 18.86 -6.95 4.03
N PHE A 8 18.26 -7.58 3.02
CA PHE A 8 18.78 -7.51 1.65
C PHE A 8 18.79 -6.08 1.13
N VAL A 9 17.70 -5.34 1.31
CA VAL A 9 17.63 -3.93 0.88
C VAL A 9 18.62 -3.06 1.65
N THR A 10 18.81 -3.28 2.96
CA THR A 10 19.85 -2.60 3.74
C THR A 10 21.25 -2.83 3.14
N GLU A 11 21.57 -4.06 2.76
CA GLU A 11 22.86 -4.38 2.13
C GLU A 11 23.01 -3.74 0.74
N ILE A 12 21.93 -3.62 -0.03
CA ILE A 12 21.96 -2.96 -1.34
C ILE A 12 22.12 -1.45 -1.17
N LEU A 13 21.42 -0.82 -0.21
CA LEU A 13 21.52 0.62 0.07
C LEU A 13 22.94 1.08 0.39
N VAL A 14 23.74 0.24 1.08
CA VAL A 14 25.16 0.54 1.36
C VAL A 14 26.00 0.59 0.08
N ARG A 15 25.62 -0.17 -0.95
CA ARG A 15 26.40 -0.34 -2.19
C ARG A 15 25.91 0.55 -3.32
N ASP A 16 24.59 0.74 -3.44
CA ASP A 16 23.92 1.53 -4.47
C ASP A 16 22.67 2.24 -3.91
N PRO A 17 22.86 3.34 -3.15
CA PRO A 17 21.74 4.05 -2.56
C PRO A 17 20.88 4.75 -3.63
N ASN A 18 21.49 5.28 -4.70
CA ASN A 18 20.75 5.96 -5.76
C ASN A 18 19.85 4.99 -6.55
N GLY A 19 20.34 3.80 -6.89
CA GLY A 19 19.54 2.79 -7.59
C GLY A 19 18.35 2.29 -6.77
N VAL A 20 18.53 2.06 -5.45
CA VAL A 20 17.43 1.67 -4.57
C VAL A 20 16.36 2.76 -4.51
N LEU A 21 16.75 4.02 -4.33
CA LEU A 21 15.80 5.13 -4.28
C LEU A 21 15.03 5.29 -5.59
N ALA A 22 15.70 5.14 -6.74
CA ALA A 22 15.06 5.21 -8.05
C ALA A 22 14.01 4.10 -8.24
N VAL A 23 14.37 2.84 -7.97
CA VAL A 23 13.44 1.71 -8.10
C VAL A 23 12.32 1.81 -7.08
N PHE A 24 12.60 2.18 -5.84
CA PHE A 24 11.58 2.32 -4.82
C PHE A 24 10.59 3.45 -5.18
N GLY A 25 11.10 4.59 -5.66
CA GLY A 25 10.30 5.68 -6.18
C GLY A 25 9.39 5.25 -7.32
N ASP A 26 9.92 4.47 -8.27
CA ASP A 26 9.17 3.93 -9.40
C ASP A 26 8.05 2.97 -8.97
N MET A 27 8.38 2.00 -8.10
CA MET A 27 7.39 1.09 -7.51
C MET A 27 6.28 1.83 -6.78
N MET A 28 6.61 2.92 -6.07
CA MET A 28 5.62 3.74 -5.38
C MET A 28 4.75 4.57 -6.31
N ARG A 29 5.27 5.02 -7.47
CA ARG A 29 4.46 5.67 -8.50
C ARG A 29 3.47 4.69 -9.15
N GLY A 30 3.88 3.44 -9.34
CA GLY A 30 3.01 2.36 -9.85
C GLY A 30 2.02 1.80 -8.82
N GLN A 31 2.20 2.10 -7.54
CA GLN A 31 1.53 1.47 -6.39
C GLN A 31 1.87 -0.03 -6.28
N ILE A 32 1.95 -0.55 -5.05
CA ILE A 32 2.16 -2.00 -4.87
C ILE A 32 0.84 -2.72 -5.13
N VAL A 33 0.78 -3.40 -6.26
CA VAL A 33 -0.33 -4.26 -6.66
C VAL A 33 -0.39 -5.47 -5.74
N MET A 34 -1.60 -5.81 -5.27
CA MET A 34 -1.78 -7.01 -4.46
C MET A 34 -1.58 -8.27 -5.30
N PRO A 35 -0.88 -9.30 -4.79
CA PRO A 35 -0.60 -10.52 -5.55
C PRO A 35 -1.86 -11.22 -6.08
N ALA A 36 -3.00 -11.05 -5.39
CA ALA A 36 -4.28 -11.63 -5.74
C ALA A 36 -5.25 -10.64 -6.41
N GLU A 37 -4.77 -9.53 -7.00
CA GLU A 37 -5.63 -8.55 -7.69
C GLU A 37 -6.49 -9.20 -8.79
N GLN A 38 -5.96 -10.22 -9.48
CA GLN A 38 -6.67 -10.96 -10.54
C GLN A 38 -7.48 -12.16 -10.01
N MET A 39 -7.83 -12.17 -8.73
CA MET A 39 -8.62 -13.24 -8.12
C MET A 39 -10.00 -13.37 -8.79
N THR A 40 -10.41 -14.60 -9.08
CA THR A 40 -11.72 -14.93 -9.66
C THR A 40 -12.29 -16.21 -9.08
N ASP A 41 -13.61 -16.28 -8.97
CA ASP A 41 -14.38 -17.48 -8.65
C ASP A 41 -15.17 -18.00 -9.87
N GLY A 42 -14.93 -17.43 -11.05
CA GLY A 42 -15.64 -17.72 -12.29
C GLY A 42 -17.00 -17.04 -12.45
N ASN A 43 -17.50 -16.32 -11.44
CA ASN A 43 -18.82 -15.68 -11.48
C ASN A 43 -18.74 -14.16 -11.29
N ASP A 44 -17.97 -13.71 -10.30
CA ASP A 44 -17.80 -12.30 -9.99
C ASP A 44 -16.53 -11.74 -10.64
N LEU A 45 -16.71 -10.90 -11.67
CA LEU A 45 -15.62 -10.22 -12.36
C LEU A 45 -14.90 -9.17 -11.48
N LYS A 46 -15.50 -8.78 -10.35
CA LYS A 46 -15.00 -7.79 -9.40
C LYS A 46 -14.67 -8.40 -8.04
N LEU A 47 -14.38 -9.71 -8.01
CA LEU A 47 -14.21 -10.44 -6.76
C LEU A 47 -13.13 -9.85 -5.84
N TYR A 48 -12.00 -9.42 -6.41
CA TYR A 48 -10.94 -8.75 -5.64
C TYR A 48 -11.41 -7.42 -5.04
N GLU A 49 -12.10 -6.57 -5.81
CA GLU A 49 -12.64 -5.29 -5.32
C GLU A 49 -13.61 -5.54 -4.16
N ASN A 50 -14.56 -6.46 -4.33
CA ASN A 50 -15.56 -6.79 -3.31
C ASN A 50 -14.90 -7.39 -2.06
N PHE A 51 -13.90 -8.26 -2.22
CA PHE A 51 -13.12 -8.80 -1.10
C PHE A 51 -12.34 -7.70 -0.35
N SER A 52 -11.66 -6.83 -1.10
CA SER A 52 -10.87 -5.73 -0.54
C SER A 52 -11.76 -4.74 0.22
N ASP A 53 -12.97 -4.48 -0.27
CA ASP A 53 -13.95 -3.63 0.42
C ASP A 53 -14.37 -4.22 1.77
N VAL A 54 -14.63 -5.54 1.81
CA VAL A 54 -14.94 -6.24 3.07
C VAL A 54 -13.76 -6.14 4.03
N ALA A 55 -12.54 -6.45 3.58
CA ALA A 55 -11.33 -6.40 4.40
C ALA A 55 -11.07 -5.00 4.98
N GLN A 56 -11.27 -3.95 4.16
CA GLN A 56 -11.14 -2.57 4.58
C GLN A 56 -12.22 -2.18 5.61
N ARG A 57 -13.48 -2.59 5.39
CA ARG A 57 -14.60 -2.25 6.28
C ARG A 57 -14.47 -2.88 7.66
N ILE A 58 -13.96 -4.12 7.74
CA ILE A 58 -13.72 -4.81 9.02
C ILE A 58 -12.36 -4.46 9.65
N GLY A 59 -11.54 -3.65 8.97
CA GLY A 59 -10.26 -3.18 9.50
C GLY A 59 -9.13 -4.21 9.50
N VAL A 60 -9.21 -5.25 8.67
CA VAL A 60 -8.13 -6.26 8.55
C VAL A 60 -6.95 -5.72 7.75
N TYR A 61 -7.23 -5.02 6.65
CA TYR A 61 -6.23 -4.34 5.85
C TYR A 61 -6.86 -3.14 5.16
N THR A 62 -6.33 -1.95 5.42
CA THR A 62 -6.88 -0.66 4.99
C THR A 62 -5.85 0.15 4.23
N ALA A 63 -6.31 1.21 3.56
CA ALA A 63 -5.41 2.19 2.96
C ALA A 63 -4.49 2.91 3.99
N ILE A 64 -4.83 2.89 5.29
CA ILE A 64 -3.97 3.43 6.35
C ILE A 64 -2.79 2.48 6.59
N ASP A 65 -3.05 1.17 6.65
CA ASP A 65 -2.00 0.16 6.85
C ASP A 65 -0.95 0.23 5.73
N TYR A 66 -1.37 0.52 4.49
CA TYR A 66 -0.45 0.76 3.38
C TYR A 66 0.50 1.95 3.64
N ALA A 67 -0.04 3.07 4.16
CA ALA A 67 0.77 4.23 4.51
C ALA A 67 1.72 3.93 5.69
N ASP A 68 1.26 3.15 6.67
CA ASP A 68 2.03 2.77 7.84
C ASP A 68 3.18 1.82 7.49
N ILE A 69 2.95 0.85 6.60
CA ILE A 69 4.00 -0.04 6.07
C ILE A 69 5.07 0.80 5.35
N LEU A 70 4.64 1.74 4.50
CA LEU A 70 5.57 2.61 3.79
C LEU A 70 6.41 3.46 4.75
N GLU A 71 5.77 4.07 5.76
CA GLU A 71 6.47 4.85 6.79
C GLU A 71 7.45 3.97 7.59
N HIS A 72 7.04 2.74 7.93
CA HIS A 72 7.88 1.78 8.62
C HIS A 72 9.14 1.47 7.81
N LEU A 73 9.01 1.18 6.52
CA LEU A 73 10.14 0.86 5.65
C LEU A 73 11.09 2.05 5.47
N ILE A 74 10.55 3.26 5.27
CA ILE A 74 11.34 4.49 5.17
C ILE A 74 12.18 4.70 6.44
N LYS A 75 11.58 4.54 7.62
CA LYS A 75 12.29 4.64 8.91
C LYS A 75 13.28 3.49 9.10
N LYS A 76 12.91 2.27 8.71
CA LYS A 76 13.75 1.07 8.87
C LYS A 76 15.06 1.18 8.09
N TRP A 77 15.02 1.82 6.94
CA TRP A 77 16.17 2.06 6.06
C TRP A 77 16.79 3.45 6.23
N ASP A 78 16.27 4.24 7.16
CA ASP A 78 16.75 5.58 7.50
C ASP A 78 16.92 6.50 6.26
N LEU A 79 15.95 6.45 5.35
CA LEU A 79 16.09 7.11 4.05
C LEU A 79 16.25 8.63 4.16
N GLU A 80 15.65 9.25 5.19
CA GLU A 80 15.72 10.70 5.43
C GLU A 80 17.16 11.19 5.64
N HIS A 81 17.99 10.37 6.27
CA HIS A 81 19.39 10.70 6.60
C HIS A 81 20.40 10.11 5.61
N LEU A 82 19.95 9.60 4.45
CA LEU A 82 20.87 9.17 3.40
C LEU A 82 21.62 10.37 2.81
N GLU A 83 22.95 10.29 2.86
CA GLU A 83 23.90 11.26 2.33
C GLU A 83 24.65 10.71 1.12
N GLY A 84 25.39 11.57 0.41
CA GLY A 84 26.20 11.17 -0.76
C GLY A 84 25.38 10.78 -2.00
N LEU A 85 24.12 11.20 -2.05
CA LEU A 85 23.22 10.99 -3.19
C LEU A 85 23.55 11.95 -4.33
N ASN A 86 23.20 11.56 -5.55
CA ASN A 86 23.18 12.50 -6.68
C ASN A 86 21.85 13.29 -6.67
N ALA A 87 21.72 14.27 -7.56
CA ALA A 87 20.54 15.14 -7.63
C ALA A 87 19.21 14.38 -7.84
N GLU A 88 19.23 13.27 -8.59
CA GLU A 88 18.05 12.42 -8.80
C GLU A 88 17.73 11.61 -7.54
N GLY A 89 18.73 11.05 -6.88
CA GLY A 89 18.59 10.34 -5.62
C GLY A 89 18.03 11.22 -4.51
N GLU A 90 18.49 12.47 -4.37
CA GLU A 90 17.92 13.42 -3.43
C GLU A 90 16.44 13.70 -3.71
N LYS A 91 16.07 13.87 -4.99
CA LYS A 91 14.68 14.07 -5.39
C LYS A 91 13.80 12.85 -5.07
N GLU A 92 14.29 11.64 -5.29
CA GLU A 92 13.55 10.40 -4.97
C GLU A 92 13.43 10.18 -3.46
N ARG A 93 14.49 10.45 -2.70
CA ARG A 93 14.44 10.45 -1.22
C ARG A 93 13.34 11.38 -0.73
N ASP A 94 13.33 12.62 -1.21
CA ASP A 94 12.35 13.63 -0.84
C ASP A 94 10.91 13.22 -1.20
N TYR A 95 10.73 12.63 -2.39
CA TYR A 95 9.45 12.10 -2.84
C TYR A 95 8.95 10.99 -1.90
N LEU A 96 9.81 10.00 -1.63
CA LEU A 96 9.50 8.85 -0.79
C LEU A 96 9.17 9.26 0.65
N CYS A 97 10.00 10.11 1.26
CA CYS A 97 9.80 10.54 2.66
C CYS A 97 8.49 11.33 2.86
N LYS A 98 8.02 12.04 1.84
CA LYS A 98 6.74 12.79 1.90
C LYS A 98 5.52 11.89 1.64
N LEU A 99 5.73 10.70 1.06
CA LEU A 99 4.68 9.86 0.51
C LEU A 99 3.74 9.23 1.56
N PRO A 100 4.21 8.74 2.74
CA PRO A 100 3.31 8.24 3.78
C PRO A 100 2.25 9.26 4.21
N THR A 101 2.67 10.51 4.44
CA THR A 101 1.75 11.59 4.82
C THR A 101 0.70 11.84 3.74
N ARG A 102 1.09 11.75 2.47
CA ARG A 102 0.17 11.90 1.33
C ARG A 102 -0.84 10.76 1.29
N TYR A 103 -0.40 9.50 1.45
CA TYR A 103 -1.31 8.35 1.44
C TYR A 103 -2.25 8.35 2.64
N ARG A 104 -1.77 8.70 3.84
CA ARG A 104 -2.62 8.80 5.03
C ARG A 104 -3.77 9.80 4.84
N LYS A 105 -3.46 11.01 4.32
CA LYS A 105 -4.49 12.01 3.99
C LYS A 105 -5.48 11.52 2.93
N LEU A 106 -5.01 10.75 1.95
CA LEU A 106 -5.87 10.18 0.90
C LEU A 106 -6.78 9.08 1.47
N ALA A 107 -6.23 8.20 2.30
CA ALA A 107 -6.95 7.14 3.00
C ALA A 107 -8.07 7.72 3.88
N GLU A 108 -7.76 8.70 4.72
CA GLU A 108 -8.74 9.40 5.56
C GLU A 108 -9.88 10.02 4.73
N ARG A 109 -9.55 10.67 3.61
CA ARG A 109 -10.56 11.25 2.70
C ARG A 109 -11.44 10.16 2.09
N SER A 110 -10.86 9.04 1.66
CA SER A 110 -11.60 7.92 1.09
C SER A 110 -12.54 7.30 2.11
N MET A 111 -12.05 7.02 3.32
CA MET A 111 -12.84 6.49 4.42
C MET A 111 -13.98 7.43 4.84
N ASN A 112 -13.74 8.74 4.87
CA ASN A 112 -14.77 9.72 5.17
C ASN A 112 -15.87 9.78 4.10
N LYS A 113 -15.52 9.61 2.82
CA LYS A 113 -16.50 9.48 1.74
C LYS A 113 -17.31 8.18 1.86
N ALA A 114 -16.65 7.07 2.14
CA ALA A 114 -17.30 5.77 2.33
C ALA A 114 -18.28 5.81 3.51
N LYS A 115 -17.91 6.44 4.64
CA LYS A 115 -18.81 6.65 5.79
C LYS A 115 -20.08 7.41 5.40
N LYS A 116 -19.93 8.55 4.71
CA LYS A 116 -21.06 9.34 4.22
C LYS A 116 -21.97 8.59 3.25
N ALA A 117 -21.40 7.71 2.42
CA ALA A 117 -22.18 6.88 1.50
C ALA A 117 -22.88 5.71 2.22
N SER A 118 -22.29 5.19 3.31
CA SER A 118 -22.81 4.06 4.07
C SER A 118 -23.89 4.41 5.09
N ASP A 119 -24.09 5.70 5.39
CA ASP A 119 -25.20 6.18 6.22
C ASP A 119 -26.58 5.76 5.63
N ASP A 120 -26.63 5.36 4.34
CA ASP A 120 -27.81 4.85 3.62
C ASP A 120 -27.96 3.30 3.61
N LYS A 121 -27.21 2.58 4.48
CA LYS A 121 -26.97 1.11 4.56
C LYS A 121 -25.76 0.63 3.77
N PRO A 122 -24.93 -0.28 4.34
CA PRO A 122 -23.82 -0.89 3.63
C PRO A 122 -24.33 -1.78 2.48
N THR A 123 -23.75 -1.62 1.30
CA THR A 123 -24.00 -2.53 0.17
C THR A 123 -23.32 -3.86 0.47
N LEU A 124 -24.11 -4.88 0.80
CA LEU A 124 -23.62 -6.25 0.99
C LEU A 124 -23.50 -6.94 -0.37
N LYS A 125 -22.43 -7.72 -0.56
CA LYS A 125 -22.18 -8.49 -1.78
C LYS A 125 -22.26 -9.98 -1.48
N GLN A 126 -22.78 -10.76 -2.41
CA GLN A 126 -22.81 -12.21 -2.27
C GLN A 126 -21.44 -12.80 -2.62
N PHE A 127 -21.00 -13.78 -1.85
CA PHE A 127 -19.73 -14.46 -2.09
C PHE A 127 -19.95 -15.98 -2.23
N SER A 128 -19.40 -16.57 -3.29
CA SER A 128 -19.45 -18.03 -3.52
C SER A 128 -18.78 -18.82 -2.38
N TRP A 129 -17.72 -18.27 -1.78
CA TRP A 129 -16.98 -18.86 -0.67
C TRP A 129 -17.81 -19.12 0.59
N ILE A 130 -18.90 -18.37 0.76
CA ILE A 130 -19.84 -18.53 1.88
C ILE A 130 -21.21 -19.00 1.41
N GLN A 131 -21.25 -19.80 0.32
CA GLN A 131 -22.46 -20.42 -0.22
C GLN A 131 -23.51 -19.38 -0.67
N GLY A 132 -23.06 -18.27 -1.27
CA GLY A 132 -23.94 -17.22 -1.77
C GLY A 132 -24.54 -16.32 -0.69
N ARG A 133 -24.11 -16.46 0.57
CA ARG A 133 -24.45 -15.51 1.63
C ARG A 133 -23.81 -14.15 1.35
N SER A 134 -24.44 -13.09 1.86
CA SER A 134 -23.96 -11.73 1.69
C SER A 134 -22.99 -11.35 2.81
N ALA A 135 -21.88 -10.70 2.44
CA ALA A 135 -20.95 -10.07 3.34
C ALA A 135 -20.78 -8.59 2.98
#